data_AF-A0A354Q9A2-F1
#
_entry.id   AF-A0A354Q9A2-F1
#
_cell.length_a   1.000
_cell.length_b   1.000
_cell.length_c   1.000
_cell.angle_alpha   90.00
_cell.angle_beta   90.00
_cell.angle_gamma   90.00
#
_symmetry.space_group_name_H-M   'P 1'
#
loop_
_entity.id
_entity.type
_entity.pdbx_description
1 polymer ?
#
loop_
_entity_poly.entity_id
_entity_poly.type
_entity_poly.pdbx_seq_one_letter_code
_entity_poly.pdbx_strand_id
1 'polypeptide(L)' 'WGIDRYRVQSINKILKTEILKPEDRLAAIRMLQKKCRILIQGFHKRDNMKEVRNYEKIISQF' A
#
# COMPACT_ATOMS: atom_id res chain seq x y z
N TRP A 1 2.34 14.33 -3.42
CA TRP A 1 1.95 13.17 -2.59
C TRP A 1 0.56 12.59 -2.93
N GLY A 2 -0.15 13.11 -3.93
CA GLY A 2 -1.49 12.58 -4.31
C GLY A 2 -1.42 11.21 -4.99
N ILE A 3 -0.56 11.07 -6.00
CA ILE A 3 -0.52 9.89 -6.88
C ILE A 3 -0.22 8.58 -6.12
N ASP A 4 0.72 8.58 -5.16
CA ASP A 4 1.08 7.35 -4.46
C ASP A 4 -0.04 6.82 -3.55
N ARG A 5 -0.89 7.70 -2.99
CA ARG A 5 -2.06 7.30 -2.18
C ARG A 5 -3.10 6.59 -3.04
N TYR A 6 -3.42 7.14 -4.21
CA TYR A 6 -4.35 6.51 -5.15
C TYR A 6 -3.80 5.19 -5.69
N ARG A 7 -2.49 5.08 -5.97
CA ARG A 7 -1.87 3.81 -6.38
C ARG A 7 -2.03 2.73 -5.31
N VAL A 8 -1.79 3.06 -4.04
CA VAL A 8 -2.01 2.12 -2.93
C VAL A 8 -3.48 1.68 -2.88
N GLN A 9 -4.42 2.63 -3.00
CA GLN A 9 -5.85 2.32 -3.00
C GLN A 9 -6.26 1.40 -4.17
N SER A 10 -5.81 1.69 -5.39
CA SER A 10 -6.13 0.87 -6.56
C SER A 10 -5.54 -0.53 -6.46
N ILE A 11 -4.27 -0.66 -6.06
CA ILE A 11 -3.63 -1.98 -5.90
C ILE A 11 -4.33 -2.78 -4.79
N ASN A 12 -4.62 -2.16 -3.66
CA ASN A 12 -5.36 -2.79 -2.56
C ASN A 12 -6.77 -3.23 -2.99
N LYS A 13 -7.45 -2.44 -3.84
CA LYS A 13 -8.75 -2.81 -4.40
C LYS A 13 -8.62 -4.04 -5.30
N ILE A 14 -7.70 -4.02 -6.27
CA ILE A 14 -7.49 -5.15 -7.19
C ILE A 14 -7.15 -6.44 -6.42
N LEU A 15 -6.29 -6.36 -5.41
CA LEU A 15 -5.91 -7.52 -4.58
C LEU A 15 -7.08 -8.11 -3.78
N LYS A 16 -8.14 -7.34 -3.52
CA LYS A 16 -9.33 -7.75 -2.78
C LYS A 16 -10.51 -8.17 -3.66
N THR A 17 -10.63 -7.61 -4.86
CA THR A 17 -11.79 -7.83 -5.73
C THR A 17 -11.52 -8.76 -6.90
N GLU A 18 -10.28 -8.80 -7.40
CA GLU A 18 -9.96 -9.53 -8.63
C GLU A 18 -9.25 -10.86 -8.35
N ILE A 19 -9.51 -11.84 -9.21
CA ILE A 19 -8.73 -13.08 -9.27
C ILE A 19 -7.55 -12.83 -10.21
N LEU A 20 -6.42 -12.46 -9.62
CA LEU A 20 -5.15 -12.32 -10.32
C LEU A 20 -4.47 -13.67 -10.48
N LYS A 21 -3.68 -13.83 -11.55
CA LYS A 21 -2.71 -14.93 -11.64
C LYS A 21 -1.75 -14.85 -10.44
N PRO A 22 -1.22 -15.99 -9.95
CA PRO A 22 -0.32 -15.99 -8.79
C PRO A 22 0.88 -15.04 -8.94
N GLU A 23 1.47 -14.97 -10.13
CA GLU A 23 2.59 -14.07 -10.45
C GLU A 23 2.20 -12.59 -10.36
N ASP A 24 1.06 -12.21 -10.93
CA ASP A 24 0.54 -10.84 -10.91
C ASP A 24 0.13 -10.43 -9.50
N ARG A 25 -0.45 -11.35 -8.73
CA ARG A 25 -0.80 -11.13 -7.32
C ARG A 25 0.46 -10.83 -6.50
N LEU A 26 1.52 -11.63 -6.66
CA LEU A 26 2.79 -11.40 -5.97
C LEU A 26 3.43 -10.07 -6.38
N ALA A 27 3.41 -9.73 -7.67
CA ALA A 27 3.90 -8.45 -8.17
C ALA A 27 3.12 -7.26 -7.59
N ALA A 28 1.79 -7.36 -7.54
CA ALA A 28 0.91 -6.36 -6.96
C ALA A 28 1.16 -6.18 -5.46
N ILE A 29 1.31 -7.27 -4.68
CA ILE A 29 1.65 -7.21 -3.25
C ILE A 29 2.99 -6.50 -3.03
N ARG A 30 4.04 -6.89 -3.76
CA ARG A 30 5.37 -6.25 -3.66
C ARG A 30 5.29 -4.75 -3.96
N MET A 31 4.53 -4.37 -4.99
CA MET A 31 4.34 -2.97 -5.36
C MET A 31 3.56 -2.20 -4.29
N LEU A 32 2.50 -2.80 -3.72
CA LEU A 32 1.73 -2.23 -2.61
C LEU A 32 2.64 -1.96 -1.42
N GLN A 33 3.39 -2.96 -0.97
CA GLN A 33 4.30 -2.86 0.18
C GLN A 33 5.36 -1.78 -0.03
N LYS A 34 5.96 -1.71 -1.24
CA LYS A 34 6.93 -0.67 -1.59
C LYS A 34 6.33 0.74 -1.48
N LYS A 35 5.11 0.94 -2.01
CA LYS A 35 4.42 2.23 -1.98
C LYS A 35 3.99 2.63 -0.58
N CYS A 36 3.46 1.70 0.21
CA CYS A 36 3.14 1.93 1.60
C CYS A 36 4.38 2.35 2.41
N ARG A 37 5.54 1.70 2.22
CA ARG A 37 6.79 2.07 2.91
C ARG A 37 7.24 3.50 2.60
N ILE A 38 7.15 3.94 1.34
CA ILE A 38 7.47 5.32 0.95
C ILE A 38 6.54 6.32 1.65
N LEU A 39 5.23 6.02 1.68
CA LEU A 39 4.24 6.87 2.36
C LEU A 39 4.47 6.91 3.87
N ILE A 40 4.69 5.75 4.51
CA ILE A 40 5.01 5.64 5.94
C ILE A 40 6.20 6.52 6.28
N GLN A 41 7.31 6.42 5.54
CA GLN A 41 8.49 7.27 5.78
C GLN A 41 8.17 8.76 5.63
N GLY A 42 7.35 9.12 4.64
CA GLY A 42 6.91 10.50 4.43
C GLY A 42 6.08 11.03 5.61
N PHE A 43 5.13 10.23 6.09
CA PHE A 43 4.25 10.59 7.21
C PHE A 43 4.99 10.59 8.55
N HIS A 44 5.88 9.63 8.78
CA HIS A 44 6.73 9.55 9.97
C HIS A 44 7.61 10.81 10.10
N LYS A 45 8.19 11.30 8.99
CA LYS A 45 8.97 12.56 8.96
C LYS A 45 8.16 13.82 9.32
N ARG A 46 6.82 13.73 9.35
CA ARG A 46 5.89 14.86 9.63
C ARG A 46 5.02 14.59 10.85
N ASP A 47 5.41 13.63 11.69
CA ASP A 47 4.67 13.25 12.90
C ASP A 47 3.20 12.83 12.64
N ASN A 48 2.89 12.35 11.42
CA ASN A 48 1.55 11.88 11.09
C ASN A 48 1.42 10.38 11.39
N MET A 49 1.45 10.05 12.68
CA MET A 49 1.40 8.65 13.14
C MET A 49 0.06 7.96 12.86
N LYS A 50 -1.02 8.72 12.64
CA LYS A 50 -2.31 8.18 12.22
C LYS A 50 -2.21 7.51 10.85
N GLU A 51 -1.62 8.22 9.88
CA GLU A 51 -1.45 7.67 8.53
C GLU A 51 -0.42 6.53 8.51
N VAL A 52 0.67 6.64 9.28
CA VAL A 52 1.66 5.55 9.44
C VAL A 52 0.95 4.23 9.82
N ARG A 53 0.16 4.24 10.89
CA ARG A 53 -0.60 3.06 11.35
C ARG A 53 -1.59 2.54 10.30
N ASN A 54 -2.21 3.44 9.53
CA ASN A 54 -3.14 3.05 8.47
C ASN A 54 -2.43 2.26 7.36
N TYR A 55 -1.28 2.74 6.88
CA TYR A 55 -0.51 2.03 5.84
C TYR A 55 0.18 0.76 6.36
N GLU A 56 0.59 0.73 7.64
CA GLU A 56 1.08 -0.51 8.28
C GLU A 56 -0.01 -1.58 8.34
N LYS A 57 -1.24 -1.21 8.68
CA LYS A 57 -2.39 -2.13 8.67
C LYS A 57 -2.69 -2.67 7.27
N ILE A 58 -2.52 -1.86 6.22
CA ILE A 58 -2.66 -2.32 4.83
C ILE A 58 -1.58 -3.34 4.48
N ILE A 59 -0.31 -3.11 4.89
CA ILE A 59 0.78 -4.07 4.67
C ILE A 59 0.47 -5.39 5.39
N SER A 60 0.01 -5.35 6.64
CA SER A 60 -0.28 -6.57 7.42
C SER A 60 -1.40 -7.45 6.84
N GLN A 61 -2.17 -6.97 5.86
CA GLN A 61 -3.20 -7.75 5.18
C GLN A 61 -2.65 -8.65 4.06
N PHE A 62 -1.37 -8.48 3.66
CA PHE A 62 -0.75 -9.17 2.52
C PHE A 62 0.72 -9.54 2.78
#